data_AF-A0A4Q3YK40-F1
#
_entry.id   AF-A0A4Q3YK40-F1
#
_cell.length_a   1.000
_cell.length_b   1.000
_cell.length_c   1.000
_cell.angle_alpha   90.00
_cell.angle_beta   90.00
_cell.angle_gamma   90.00
#
_symmetry.space_group_name_H-M   'P 1'
#
loop_
_entity.id
_entity.type
_entity.pdbx_description
1 polymer ?
#
loop_
_entity_poly.entity_id
_entity_poly.type
_entity_poly.pdbx_seq_one_letter_code
_entity_poly.pdbx_strand_id
1 'polypeptide(L)'
;MIARRALVMFAGLFVLFVGIGWALGAANISLLLVQSFAYALIALGLNIQWGYGGLFNFGIMGMLMLGGAATTFISTPVLPGFWSSDGPLMLGKALLAFALGFLLVWGARKADRIGIRGGWKTALTILAWAIAYIVYRSQIDAAAA
;
A
#
# COMPACT_ATOMS: atom_id res chain seq x y z
N MET A 1 20.68 -9.43 28.67
CA MET A 1 21.72 -8.66 27.94
C MET A 1 21.20 -7.37 27.29
N ILE A 2 20.03 -7.37 26.65
CA ILE A 2 19.45 -6.18 25.98
C ILE A 2 19.19 -5.02 26.96
N ALA A 3 18.59 -5.32 28.12
CA ALA A 3 18.31 -4.31 29.14
C ALA A 3 19.56 -3.56 29.62
N ARG A 4 20.68 -4.27 29.84
CA ARG A 4 21.95 -3.66 30.25
C ARG A 4 22.50 -2.69 29.20
N ARG A 5 22.40 -3.04 27.91
CA ARG A 5 22.86 -2.16 26.81
C ARG A 5 22.00 -0.90 26.72
N ALA A 6 20.67 -1.05 26.80
CA ALA A 6 19.75 0.07 26.80
C ALA A 6 20.04 1.03 27.97
N LEU A 7 20.25 0.47 29.17
CA LEU A 7 20.52 1.26 30.37
C LEU A 7 21.83 2.05 30.26
N VAL A 8 22.88 1.45 29.69
CA VAL A 8 24.15 2.15 29.39
C VAL A 8 23.95 3.27 28.37
N MET A 9 23.18 3.02 27.31
CA MET A 9 22.88 4.04 26.30
C MET A 9 22.09 5.22 26.87
N PHE A 10 21.05 4.97 27.68
CA PHE A 10 20.28 6.01 28.35
C PHE A 10 21.12 6.79 29.37
N ALA A 11 21.97 6.11 30.14
CA ALA A 11 22.89 6.76 31.07
C ALA A 11 23.90 7.66 30.33
N GLY A 12 24.46 7.20 29.21
CA GLY A 12 25.32 8.03 28.37
C GLY A 12 24.62 9.25 27.79
N LEU A 13 23.38 9.08 27.33
CA LEU A 13 22.54 10.18 26.83
C LEU A 13 22.25 11.22 27.92
N PHE A 14 21.98 10.77 29.15
CA PHE A 14 21.77 11.63 30.31
C PHE A 14 23.02 12.46 30.63
N VAL A 15 24.21 11.83 30.64
CA VAL A 15 25.48 12.53 30.86
C VAL A 15 25.72 13.59 29.79
N LEU A 16 25.43 13.28 28.52
CA LEU A 16 25.54 14.25 27.42
C LEU A 16 24.62 15.46 27.63
N PHE A 17 23.36 15.24 28.00
CA PHE A 17 22.43 16.34 28.24
C PHE A 17 22.85 17.20 29.44
N VAL A 18 23.34 16.61 30.52
CA VAL A 18 23.86 17.36 31.67
C VAL A 18 25.10 18.18 31.27
N GLY A 19 26.04 17.58 30.54
CA GLY A 19 27.24 18.27 30.07
C GLY A 19 26.94 19.44 29.13
N ILE A 20 26.01 19.25 28.19
CA ILE A 20 25.56 20.31 27.27
C ILE A 20 24.80 21.40 28.03
N GLY A 21 23.94 21.02 28.98
CA GLY A 21 23.20 21.97 29.81
C GLY A 21 24.10 22.82 30.70
N TRP A 22 25.20 22.25 31.20
CA TRP A 22 26.23 22.99 31.92
C TRP A 22 27.00 23.95 31.01
N ALA A 23 27.36 23.52 29.79
CA ALA A 23 28.14 24.32 28.85
C ALA A 23 27.34 25.46 28.17
N LEU A 24 26.07 25.22 27.83
CA LEU A 24 25.23 26.12 27.02
C LEU A 24 24.08 26.77 27.81
N GLY A 25 23.83 26.34 29.05
CA GLY A 25 22.78 26.88 29.91
C GLY A 25 21.38 26.28 29.70
N ALA A 26 20.49 26.59 30.65
CA ALA A 26 19.16 25.97 30.81
C ALA A 26 18.20 26.19 29.62
N ALA A 27 18.29 27.33 28.93
CA ALA A 27 17.44 27.62 27.78
C ALA A 27 17.76 26.72 26.57
N ASN A 28 19.05 26.52 26.29
CA ASN A 28 19.50 25.71 25.16
C ASN A 28 19.23 24.22 25.38
N ILE A 29 19.46 23.71 26.59
CA ILE A 29 19.18 22.31 26.91
C ILE A 29 17.68 21.98 26.85
N SER A 30 16.81 22.90 27.27
CA SER A 30 15.35 22.70 27.21
C SER A 30 14.87 22.57 25.77
N LEU A 31 15.39 23.41 24.87
CA LEU A 31 15.10 23.33 23.43
C LEU A 31 15.60 22.02 22.81
N LEU A 32 16.85 21.64 23.08
CA LEU A 32 17.44 20.41 22.56
C LEU A 32 16.72 19.16 23.06
N LEU A 33 16.25 19.17 24.31
CA LEU A 33 15.47 18.07 24.87
C LEU A 33 14.15 17.90 24.12
N VAL A 34 13.39 18.99 23.92
CA VAL A 34 12.13 18.97 23.16
C VAL A 34 12.34 18.47 21.74
N GLN A 35 13.37 18.96 21.04
CA GLN A 35 13.69 18.52 19.68
C GLN A 35 14.05 17.03 19.65
N SER A 36 14.88 16.57 20.59
CA SER A 36 15.29 15.16 20.67
C SER A 36 14.10 14.23 20.94
N PHE A 37 13.18 14.63 21.82
CA PHE A 37 11.94 13.89 22.05
C PHE A 37 11.05 13.87 20.80
N ALA A 38 10.90 14.99 20.09
CA ALA A 38 10.15 15.04 18.85
C ALA A 38 10.75 14.09 17.79
N TYR A 39 12.07 14.09 17.61
CA TYR A 39 12.75 13.17 16.70
C TYR A 39 12.63 11.71 17.14
N ALA A 40 12.69 11.42 18.43
CA ALA A 40 12.48 10.06 18.96
C ALA A 40 11.06 9.55 18.64
N LEU A 41 10.03 10.40 18.80
CA LEU A 41 8.65 10.07 18.43
C LEU A 41 8.50 9.83 16.93
N ILE A 42 9.11 10.68 16.09
CA ILE A 42 9.12 10.50 14.62
C ILE A 42 9.80 9.19 14.25
N ALA A 43 10.97 8.91 14.82
CA ALA A 43 11.72 7.68 14.56
C ALA A 43 10.94 6.42 14.99
N LEU A 44 10.27 6.46 16.15
CA LEU A 44 9.39 5.38 16.60
C LEU A 44 8.22 5.17 15.64
N GLY A 45 7.54 6.25 15.25
CA GLY A 45 6.43 6.20 14.30
C GLY A 45 6.86 5.63 12.94
N LEU A 46 8.01 6.06 12.43
CA LEU A 46 8.59 5.54 11.19
C LEU A 46 8.93 4.04 11.32
N ASN A 47 9.52 3.62 12.45
CA ASN A 47 9.86 2.22 12.68
C ASN A 47 8.60 1.33 12.72
N ILE A 48 7.51 1.82 13.32
CA ILE A 48 6.21 1.13 13.29
C ILE A 48 5.67 1.02 11.87
N GLN A 49 5.75 2.09 11.07
CA GLN A 49 5.29 2.07 9.67
C GLN A 49 6.12 1.14 8.77
N TRP A 50 7.43 1.03 9.00
CA TRP A 50 8.31 0.12 8.26
C TRP A 50 8.19 -1.34 8.71
N GLY A 51 8.13 -1.59 10.03
CA GLY A 51 8.21 -2.92 10.61
C GLY A 51 6.88 -3.63 10.82
N TYR A 52 5.82 -2.92 11.21
CA TYR A 52 4.53 -3.51 11.55
C TYR A 52 3.39 -3.07 10.63
N GLY A 53 3.33 -1.78 10.32
CA GLY A 53 2.25 -1.20 9.51
C GLY A 53 2.40 -1.46 8.02
N GLY A 54 3.63 -1.69 7.52
CA GLY A 54 3.93 -1.98 6.11
C GLY A 54 3.49 -0.91 5.11
N LEU A 55 2.96 0.23 5.56
CA LEU A 55 2.28 1.22 4.71
C LEU A 55 3.24 1.81 3.68
N PHE A 56 4.50 2.04 4.05
CA PHE A 56 5.53 2.52 3.13
C PHE A 56 5.90 1.47 2.08
N ASN A 57 6.00 0.19 2.45
CA ASN A 57 6.29 -0.90 1.51
C ASN A 57 5.14 -1.11 0.51
N PHE A 58 3.89 -1.01 0.97
CA PHE A 58 2.73 -1.02 0.09
C PHE A 58 2.73 0.17 -0.87
N GLY A 59 3.06 1.36 -0.37
CA GLY A 59 3.20 2.57 -1.18
C GLY A 59 4.25 2.43 -2.29
N ILE A 60 5.43 1.90 -1.97
CA ILE A 60 6.49 1.64 -2.96
C ILE A 60 6.00 0.68 -4.04
N MET A 61 5.39 -0.44 -3.66
CA MET A 61 4.89 -1.41 -4.65
C MET A 61 3.79 -0.81 -5.52
N GLY A 62 2.90 0.00 -4.96
CA GLY A 62 1.89 0.75 -5.73
C GLY A 62 2.54 1.70 -6.74
N MET A 63 3.52 2.50 -6.32
CA MET A 63 4.25 3.40 -7.22
C MET A 63 5.02 2.62 -8.31
N LEU A 64 5.62 1.49 -7.95
CA LEU A 64 6.35 0.61 -8.88
C LEU A 64 5.41 0.05 -9.95
N MET A 65 4.23 -0.45 -9.55
CA MET A 65 3.23 -0.99 -10.47
C MET A 65 2.71 0.09 -11.43
N LEU A 66 2.41 1.29 -10.92
CA LEU A 66 1.97 2.42 -11.74
C LEU A 66 3.08 2.87 -12.70
N GLY A 67 4.32 2.94 -12.23
CA GLY A 67 5.49 3.25 -13.07
C GLY A 67 5.71 2.20 -14.16
N GLY A 68 5.60 0.92 -13.84
CA GLY A 68 5.70 -0.18 -14.80
C GLY A 68 4.61 -0.14 -15.87
N ALA A 69 3.37 0.13 -15.47
CA ALA A 69 2.27 0.29 -16.41
C ALA A 69 2.47 1.50 -17.33
N ALA A 70 2.84 2.66 -16.80
CA ALA A 70 3.06 3.88 -17.56
C ALA A 70 4.23 3.73 -18.56
N THR A 71 5.36 3.18 -18.11
CA THR A 71 6.53 2.94 -18.97
C THR A 71 6.21 1.99 -20.11
N THR A 72 5.49 0.88 -19.84
CA THR A 72 5.06 -0.07 -20.88
C THR A 72 4.12 0.62 -21.88
N PHE A 73 3.14 1.39 -21.40
CA PHE A 73 2.15 2.06 -22.23
C PHE A 73 2.77 3.10 -23.17
N ILE A 74 3.80 3.83 -22.72
CA ILE A 74 4.46 4.86 -23.52
C ILE A 74 5.51 4.27 -24.47
N SER A 75 6.21 3.21 -24.06
CA SER A 75 7.33 2.65 -24.84
C SER A 75 6.89 1.66 -25.92
N THR A 76 5.70 1.07 -25.80
CA THR A 76 5.21 0.09 -26.77
C THR A 76 4.73 0.82 -28.03
N PRO A 77 5.19 0.44 -29.25
CA PRO A 77 4.75 1.08 -30.47
C PRO A 77 3.26 0.87 -30.70
N VAL A 78 2.57 1.91 -31.17
CA VAL A 78 1.16 1.82 -31.57
C VAL A 78 1.07 0.88 -32.78
N LEU A 79 0.25 -0.17 -32.67
CA LEU A 79 0.06 -1.16 -33.73
C LEU A 79 -1.17 -0.77 -34.58
N PRO A 80 -1.01 -0.21 -35.80
CA PRO A 80 -2.16 0.28 -36.58
C PRO A 80 -3.10 -0.86 -37.00
N GLY A 81 -2.54 -2.04 -37.27
CA GLY A 81 -3.29 -3.25 -37.62
C GLY A 81 -4.21 -3.75 -36.51
N PHE A 82 -4.00 -3.35 -35.25
CA PHE A 82 -4.92 -3.64 -34.16
C PHE A 82 -6.31 -3.09 -34.48
N TRP A 83 -6.41 -1.83 -34.89
CA TRP A 83 -7.69 -1.14 -35.11
C TRP A 83 -8.49 -1.67 -36.31
N SER A 84 -7.84 -2.38 -37.22
CA SER A 84 -8.47 -3.01 -38.39
C SER A 84 -8.74 -4.51 -38.19
N SER A 85 -8.35 -5.07 -37.04
CA SER A 85 -8.54 -6.48 -36.68
C SER A 85 -9.73 -6.66 -35.72
N ASP A 86 -9.96 -7.88 -35.23
CA ASP A 86 -10.91 -8.16 -34.14
C ASP A 86 -10.42 -7.65 -32.75
N GLY A 87 -9.18 -7.15 -32.66
CA GLY A 87 -8.58 -6.64 -31.43
C GLY A 87 -9.45 -5.64 -30.64
N PRO A 88 -10.07 -4.62 -31.26
CA PRO A 88 -10.92 -3.65 -30.57
C PRO A 88 -12.18 -4.31 -29.98
N LEU A 89 -12.73 -5.32 -30.66
CA LEU A 89 -13.88 -6.08 -30.15
C LEU A 89 -13.47 -6.93 -28.93
N MET A 90 -12.31 -7.58 -29.00
CA MET A 90 -11.78 -8.38 -27.88
C MET A 90 -11.44 -7.49 -26.67
N LEU A 91 -10.84 -6.33 -26.90
CA LEU A 91 -10.61 -5.32 -25.87
C LEU A 91 -11.93 -4.83 -25.27
N GLY A 92 -12.94 -4.55 -26.09
CA GLY A 92 -14.27 -4.18 -25.64
C GLY A 92 -14.92 -5.24 -24.75
N LYS A 93 -14.80 -6.52 -25.12
CA LYS A 93 -15.28 -7.66 -24.29
C LYS A 93 -14.54 -7.73 -22.95
N ALA A 94 -13.22 -7.54 -22.93
CA ALA A 94 -12.44 -7.52 -21.71
C ALA A 94 -12.85 -6.36 -20.78
N LEU A 95 -13.07 -5.16 -21.33
CA LEU A 95 -13.55 -4.01 -20.58
C LEU A 95 -14.97 -4.21 -20.04
N LEU A 96 -15.87 -4.82 -20.83
CA LEU A 96 -17.21 -5.19 -20.36
C LEU A 96 -17.14 -6.24 -19.24
N ALA A 97 -16.30 -7.27 -19.38
CA ALA A 97 -16.09 -8.27 -18.35
C ALA A 97 -15.55 -7.64 -17.05
N PHE A 98 -14.64 -6.67 -17.16
CA PHE A 98 -14.16 -5.90 -16.01
C PHE A 98 -15.28 -5.10 -15.33
N ALA A 99 -16.09 -4.37 -16.11
CA ALA A 99 -17.21 -3.59 -15.57
C ALA A 99 -18.27 -4.48 -14.89
N LEU A 100 -18.62 -5.61 -15.51
CA LEU A 100 -19.56 -6.58 -14.93
C LEU A 100 -18.99 -7.24 -13.67
N GLY A 101 -17.70 -7.59 -13.66
CA GLY A 101 -17.02 -8.11 -12.47
C GLY A 101 -17.02 -7.09 -11.32
N PHE A 102 -16.75 -5.82 -11.61
CA PHE A 102 -16.83 -4.73 -10.63
C PHE A 102 -18.25 -4.60 -10.04
N LEU A 103 -19.28 -4.59 -10.90
CA LEU A 103 -20.68 -4.54 -10.45
C LEU A 103 -21.08 -5.74 -9.61
N LEU A 104 -20.60 -6.93 -9.97
CA LEU A 104 -20.85 -8.17 -9.24
C LEU A 104 -20.23 -8.14 -7.84
N VAL A 105 -18.96 -7.73 -7.71
CA VAL A 105 -18.29 -7.56 -6.41
C VAL A 105 -18.95 -6.45 -5.58
N TRP A 106 -19.35 -5.35 -6.22
CA TRP A 106 -20.03 -4.25 -5.54
C TRP A 106 -21.42 -4.66 -5.02
N GLY A 107 -22.17 -5.42 -5.81
CA GLY A 107 -23.44 -6.02 -5.40
C GLY A 107 -23.26 -7.00 -4.24
N ALA A 108 -22.26 -7.88 -4.33
CA ALA A 108 -21.88 -8.82 -3.28
C ALA A 108 -21.55 -8.12 -1.95
N ARG A 109 -20.85 -6.98 -1.98
CA ARG A 109 -20.58 -6.18 -0.78
C ARG A 109 -21.83 -5.58 -0.15
N LYS A 110 -22.86 -5.30 -0.95
CA LYS A 110 -24.15 -4.76 -0.51
C LYS A 110 -25.15 -5.84 -0.06
N ALA A 111 -24.75 -7.12 -0.06
CA ALA A 111 -25.59 -8.26 0.36
C ALA A 111 -26.13 -8.15 1.80
N ASP A 112 -25.52 -7.32 2.66
CA ASP A 112 -26.04 -7.01 4.00
C ASP A 112 -27.47 -6.46 3.98
N ARG A 113 -27.84 -5.74 2.89
CA ARG A 113 -29.19 -5.19 2.72
C ARG A 113 -30.25 -6.26 2.41
N ILE A 114 -29.81 -7.47 2.05
CA ILE A 114 -30.67 -8.62 1.69
C ILE A 114 -30.68 -9.65 2.85
N GLY A 115 -30.07 -9.31 4.00
CA GLY A 115 -30.10 -10.14 5.21
C GLY A 115 -28.94 -11.13 5.36
N ILE A 116 -27.98 -11.16 4.43
CA ILE A 116 -26.77 -11.99 4.56
C ILE A 116 -25.79 -11.26 5.48
N ARG A 117 -25.50 -11.83 6.65
CA ARG A 117 -24.61 -11.24 7.66
C ARG A 117 -23.48 -12.20 8.06
N GLY A 118 -22.40 -11.64 8.60
CA GLY A 118 -21.28 -12.41 9.15
C GLY A 118 -20.41 -13.10 8.09
N GLY A 119 -19.88 -14.28 8.41
CA GLY A 119 -18.90 -15.00 7.58
C GLY A 119 -19.40 -15.36 6.16
N TRP A 120 -20.71 -15.56 5.99
CA TRP A 120 -21.31 -15.84 4.68
C TRP A 120 -21.21 -14.67 3.71
N LYS A 121 -21.23 -13.43 4.21
CA LYS A 121 -20.99 -12.25 3.38
C LYS A 121 -19.55 -12.22 2.86
N THR A 122 -18.59 -12.55 3.74
CA THR A 122 -17.18 -12.64 3.39
C THR A 122 -16.96 -13.72 2.35
N ALA A 123 -17.53 -14.91 2.55
CA ALA A 123 -17.46 -16.01 1.59
C ALA A 123 -18.07 -15.63 0.23
N LEU A 124 -19.25 -15.00 0.22
CA LEU A 124 -19.91 -14.54 -1.00
C LEU A 124 -19.09 -13.46 -1.72
N THR A 125 -18.45 -12.55 -0.98
CA THR A 125 -17.58 -11.52 -1.57
C THR A 125 -16.31 -12.13 -2.17
N ILE A 126 -15.70 -13.12 -1.51
CA ILE A 126 -14.53 -13.85 -2.02
C ILE A 126 -14.91 -14.63 -3.27
N LEU A 127 -16.04 -15.33 -3.27
CA LEU A 127 -16.53 -16.07 -4.41
C LEU A 127 -16.81 -15.15 -5.60
N ALA A 128 -17.47 -14.01 -5.34
CA ALA A 128 -17.71 -12.98 -6.34
C ALA A 128 -16.40 -12.46 -6.96
N TRP A 129 -15.38 -12.24 -6.13
CA TRP A 129 -14.03 -11.88 -6.57
C TRP A 129 -13.39 -12.94 -7.45
N ALA A 130 -13.45 -14.21 -7.05
CA ALA A 130 -12.87 -15.32 -7.80
C ALA A 130 -13.54 -15.48 -9.17
N ILE A 131 -14.86 -15.43 -9.24
CA ILE A 131 -15.62 -15.52 -10.50
C ILE A 131 -15.29 -14.34 -11.40
N ALA A 132 -15.31 -13.11 -10.87
CA ALA A 132 -14.98 -11.91 -11.64
C ALA A 132 -13.55 -11.99 -12.20
N TYR A 133 -12.59 -12.46 -11.40
CA TYR A 133 -11.21 -12.62 -11.81
C TYR A 133 -11.05 -13.64 -12.94
N ILE A 134 -11.65 -14.84 -12.80
CA ILE A 134 -11.56 -15.90 -13.81
C ILE A 134 -12.16 -15.43 -15.13
N VAL A 135 -13.35 -14.83 -15.10
CA VAL A 135 -14.02 -14.33 -16.31
C VAL A 135 -13.20 -13.24 -16.98
N TYR A 136 -12.74 -12.23 -16.23
CA TYR A 136 -11.91 -11.16 -16.78
C TYR A 136 -10.61 -11.70 -17.38
N ARG A 137 -9.93 -12.61 -16.66
CA ARG A 137 -8.65 -13.17 -17.09
C ARG A 137 -8.79 -14.01 -18.36
N SER A 138 -9.86 -14.81 -18.47
CA SER A 138 -10.12 -15.60 -19.68
C SER A 138 -10.31 -14.74 -20.93
N GLN A 139 -10.88 -13.54 -20.79
CA GLN A 139 -11.12 -12.63 -21.92
C GLN A 139 -9.85 -11.85 -22.28
N ILE A 140 -9.05 -11.44 -21.29
CA ILE A 140 -7.82 -10.68 -21.56
C ILE A 140 -6.70 -11.56 -22.12
N ASP A 141 -6.57 -12.81 -21.66
CA ASP A 141 -5.58 -13.74 -22.19
C ASP A 141 -5.89 -14.10 -23.65
N ALA A 142 -7.19 -14.22 -24.01
CA ALA A 142 -7.60 -14.38 -25.39
C ALA A 142 -7.30 -13.13 -26.23
N ALA A 143 -7.46 -11.93 -25.67
CA ALA A 143 -7.22 -10.66 -26.38
C ALA A 143 -5.72 -10.30 -26.52
N ALA A 144 -4.86 -10.90 -25.70
CA ALA A 144 -3.42 -10.67 -25.68
C ALA A 144 -2.61 -11.71 -26.47
N ALA A 145 -3.23 -12.81 -26.89
CA ALA A 145 -2.67 -13.83 -27.77
C ALA A 145 -2.80 -13.42 -29.25
#